data_AF-A0A662JEW6-F1
#
_entry.id   AF-A0A662JEW6-F1
#
_cell.length_a   1.000
_cell.length_b   1.000
_cell.length_c   1.000
_cell.angle_alpha   90.00
_cell.angle_beta   90.00
_cell.angle_gamma   90.00
#
_symmetry.space_group_name_H-M   'P 1'
#
loop_
_entity.id
_entity.type
_entity.pdbx_description
1 polymer ?
#
loop_
_entity_poly.entity_id
_entity_poly.type
_entity_poly.pdbx_seq_one_letter_code
_entity_poly.pdbx_strand_id
1 'polypeptide(L)'
;MHALFQALEFLKGVVGEDRVVSDRVSLLCYSSDMSPFTYTPDVVVFPRSTEDVVEIVKYANENKIPIVPRGAGTSVIGAILPRRGGIVIDFTRMNRVKEVKTDDLIAIVEPGVVLDRLNAELAKYGLFFPPDPASSPACTVGGMVNTNASGVRAAKYGTTRNWVLGLEVVLANGEVIRTGWPVIKQSTGYDLTQLFIGSEGTLGVVTEVMIKLAPIPPYRVTMTMFFDELSQAGKAVTEILLAGVRPAAMELLDKVCLDVVNEVFKLGLPSREGFIVMELDGTEGSVKEEMKKVEEVAKKVGAKDLAWTDDPKESLKLWTARKALVPALARVKEGYVLIPLAEDPSFPISEIEGAIKDFQRIGAKYGLITATFGHAADGNLHPVMIIDPANPEEWDKMLKMEKEIFDVVIKRRGALSAEHGIGVAKIPFVKQAVGKGLEVMRALKRALDPNNILNPGKMGLDVETRDDPDNIFYAYISRLKGEFAALKRVYEAIRCFRCGFCRSVCPTFNYFFVESRGARGRVVLSYYFLAGKVEASEELRQAYDMCTVCGHCMQVCPPGIKIVDIIEQMRRDLAAKGYVHPVHKALGENILKYGNIYGQDNTPRAELARELGGG
;
A
#
# COMPACT_ATOMS: atom_id res chain seq x y z
N MET A 1 5.64 -33.35 -4.12
CA MET A 1 5.88 -33.45 -2.66
C MET A 1 7.37 -33.50 -2.33
N HIS A 2 8.15 -34.42 -2.92
CA HIS A 2 9.60 -34.53 -2.66
C HIS A 2 10.42 -33.26 -3.00
N ALA A 3 10.17 -32.64 -4.16
CA ALA A 3 10.87 -31.40 -4.56
C ALA A 3 10.59 -30.21 -3.63
N LEU A 4 9.34 -30.04 -3.18
CA LEU A 4 8.98 -28.99 -2.22
C LEU A 4 9.65 -29.24 -0.86
N PHE A 5 9.70 -30.48 -0.40
CA PHE A 5 10.40 -30.84 0.84
C PHE A 5 11.89 -30.50 0.78
N GLN A 6 12.57 -30.88 -0.32
CA GLN A 6 13.98 -30.52 -0.53
C GLN A 6 14.21 -29.00 -0.56
N ALA A 7 13.32 -28.26 -1.24
CA ALA A 7 13.39 -26.81 -1.26
C ALA A 7 13.22 -26.21 0.13
N LEU A 8 12.28 -26.71 0.94
CA LEU A 8 12.08 -26.23 2.30
C LEU A 8 13.31 -26.49 3.19
N GLU A 9 13.90 -27.68 3.14
CA GLU A 9 15.09 -27.99 3.92
C GLU A 9 16.31 -27.15 3.48
N PHE A 10 16.49 -26.94 2.18
CA PHE A 10 17.51 -26.02 1.67
C PHE A 10 17.29 -24.59 2.20
N LEU A 11 16.09 -24.05 2.05
CA LEU A 11 15.77 -22.68 2.46
C LEU A 11 15.93 -22.50 3.98
N LYS A 12 15.52 -23.48 4.79
CA LYS A 12 15.77 -23.48 6.24
C LYS A 12 17.27 -23.50 6.55
N GLY A 13 18.06 -24.25 5.79
CA GLY A 13 19.52 -24.27 5.91
C GLY A 13 20.15 -22.90 5.60
N VAL A 14 19.62 -22.17 4.61
CA VAL A 14 20.07 -20.82 4.27
C VAL A 14 19.65 -19.81 5.33
N VAL A 15 18.35 -19.57 5.53
CA VAL A 15 17.86 -18.43 6.34
C VAL A 15 17.59 -18.77 7.82
N GLY A 16 17.51 -20.05 8.18
CA GLY A 16 17.04 -20.52 9.49
C GLY A 16 15.55 -20.87 9.50
N GLU A 17 15.15 -21.79 10.37
CA GLU A 17 13.78 -22.32 10.42
C GLU A 17 12.73 -21.26 10.81
N ASP A 18 13.05 -20.34 11.71
CA ASP A 18 12.19 -19.22 12.15
C ASP A 18 11.97 -18.12 11.08
N ARG A 19 12.62 -18.29 9.93
CA ARG A 19 12.60 -17.39 8.77
C ARG A 19 12.03 -18.04 7.52
N VAL A 20 11.42 -19.22 7.66
CA VAL A 20 10.66 -19.89 6.60
C VAL A 20 9.21 -20.04 7.02
N VAL A 21 8.30 -19.61 6.15
CA VAL A 21 6.85 -19.78 6.33
C VAL A 21 6.32 -20.63 5.18
N SER A 22 5.75 -21.79 5.53
CA SER A 22 5.22 -22.77 4.57
C SER A 22 3.84 -23.31 4.93
N ASP A 23 3.26 -22.90 6.06
CA ASP A 23 1.92 -23.32 6.45
C ASP A 23 0.86 -22.57 5.63
N ARG A 24 -0.23 -23.27 5.27
CA ARG A 24 -1.26 -22.74 4.37
C ARG A 24 -1.92 -21.46 4.90
N VAL A 25 -2.16 -21.38 6.21
CA VAL A 25 -2.80 -20.23 6.86
C VAL A 25 -1.93 -18.99 6.68
N SER A 26 -0.64 -19.07 7.00
CA SER A 26 0.27 -17.95 6.85
C SER A 26 0.49 -17.59 5.38
N LEU A 27 0.64 -18.56 4.47
CA LEU A 27 0.83 -18.31 3.03
C LEU A 27 -0.34 -17.54 2.41
N LEU A 28 -1.59 -17.81 2.83
CA LEU A 28 -2.76 -17.05 2.38
C LEU A 28 -2.67 -15.56 2.73
N CYS A 29 -1.96 -15.18 3.79
CA CYS A 29 -1.79 -13.77 4.14
C CYS A 29 -0.82 -13.03 3.19
N TYR A 30 -0.02 -13.77 2.42
CA TYR A 30 0.85 -13.23 1.37
C TYR A 30 0.18 -13.25 0.01
N SER A 31 -1.05 -13.77 -0.10
CA SER A 31 -1.69 -13.97 -1.39
C SER A 31 -2.33 -12.74 -2.00
N SER A 32 -2.39 -11.62 -1.28
CA SER A 32 -3.04 -10.38 -1.73
C SER A 32 -2.22 -9.15 -1.37
N ASP A 33 -2.46 -8.09 -2.13
CA ASP A 33 -2.09 -6.70 -1.87
C ASP A 33 -3.36 -5.84 -2.00
N MET A 34 -3.26 -4.53 -2.25
CA MET A 34 -4.45 -3.67 -2.37
C MET A 34 -5.18 -3.83 -3.72
N SER A 35 -4.58 -4.53 -4.69
CA SER A 35 -5.23 -4.86 -5.96
C SER A 35 -6.37 -5.87 -5.75
N PRO A 36 -7.25 -6.09 -6.76
CA PRO A 36 -8.28 -7.11 -6.68
C PRO A 36 -7.75 -8.54 -6.92
N PHE A 37 -6.46 -8.73 -7.20
CA PHE A 37 -5.90 -10.04 -7.56
C PHE A 37 -5.46 -10.82 -6.32
N THR A 38 -5.44 -12.16 -6.42
CA THR A 38 -4.91 -13.03 -5.37
C THR A 38 -4.13 -14.21 -5.92
N TYR A 39 -2.91 -14.44 -5.42
CA TYR A 39 -2.06 -15.58 -5.79
C TYR A 39 -1.29 -16.09 -4.59
N THR A 40 -1.42 -17.36 -4.22
CA THR A 40 -0.76 -17.88 -2.99
C THR A 40 0.66 -18.38 -3.32
N PRO A 41 1.71 -17.99 -2.57
CA PRO A 41 3.05 -18.54 -2.75
C PRO A 41 3.14 -19.97 -2.22
N ASP A 42 4.20 -20.67 -2.61
CA ASP A 42 4.54 -22.00 -2.07
C ASP A 42 5.33 -21.89 -0.76
N VAL A 43 6.16 -20.85 -0.63
CA VAL A 43 6.94 -20.56 0.56
C VAL A 43 7.26 -19.06 0.65
N VAL A 44 7.38 -18.54 1.86
CA VAL A 44 7.88 -17.18 2.13
C VAL A 44 9.15 -17.31 2.98
N VAL A 45 10.19 -16.58 2.60
CA VAL A 45 11.48 -16.56 3.32
C VAL A 45 11.89 -15.15 3.70
N PHE A 46 12.59 -15.01 4.83
CA PHE A 46 13.06 -13.72 5.36
C PHE A 46 14.60 -13.70 5.44
N PRO A 47 15.30 -13.16 4.43
CA PRO A 47 16.76 -13.12 4.43
C PRO A 47 17.31 -12.23 5.56
N ARG A 48 18.56 -12.48 5.95
CA ARG A 48 19.33 -11.69 6.93
C ARG A 48 20.34 -10.77 6.26
N SER A 49 20.76 -11.10 5.05
CA SER A 49 21.80 -10.38 4.31
C SER A 49 21.71 -10.65 2.81
N THR A 50 22.55 -9.96 2.04
CA THR A 50 22.71 -10.17 0.60
C THR A 50 23.15 -11.61 0.29
N GLU A 51 23.99 -12.22 1.12
CA GLU A 51 24.46 -13.59 0.92
C GLU A 51 23.32 -14.61 0.99
N ASP A 52 22.39 -14.47 1.94
CA ASP A 52 21.18 -15.31 1.98
C ASP A 52 20.39 -15.16 0.66
N VAL A 53 20.25 -13.93 0.14
CA VAL A 53 19.53 -13.68 -1.13
C VAL A 53 20.25 -14.33 -2.31
N VAL A 54 21.57 -14.26 -2.37
CA VAL A 54 22.38 -14.92 -3.42
C VAL A 54 22.11 -16.42 -3.44
N GLU A 55 22.15 -17.09 -2.29
CA GLU A 55 21.94 -18.54 -2.22
C GLU A 55 20.50 -18.94 -2.57
N ILE A 56 19.50 -18.16 -2.15
CA ILE A 56 18.10 -18.37 -2.56
C ILE A 56 17.94 -18.21 -4.08
N VAL A 57 18.51 -17.16 -4.67
CA VAL A 57 18.39 -16.86 -6.10
C VAL A 57 19.08 -17.93 -6.95
N LYS A 58 20.29 -18.36 -6.59
CA LYS A 58 20.99 -19.45 -7.28
C LYS A 58 20.18 -20.74 -7.27
N TYR A 59 19.71 -21.15 -6.09
CA TYR A 59 18.89 -22.35 -5.95
C TYR A 59 17.62 -22.28 -6.79
N ALA A 60 16.92 -21.15 -6.76
CA ALA A 60 15.73 -20.95 -7.56
C ALA A 60 16.02 -20.96 -9.05
N ASN A 61 17.14 -20.37 -9.49
CA ASN A 61 17.54 -20.36 -10.90
C ASN A 61 17.88 -21.77 -11.42
N GLU A 62 18.65 -22.54 -10.65
CA GLU A 62 19.01 -23.92 -10.96
C GLU A 62 17.76 -24.82 -11.07
N ASN A 63 16.78 -24.59 -10.20
CA ASN A 63 15.55 -25.38 -10.14
C ASN A 63 14.37 -24.76 -10.90
N LYS A 64 14.59 -23.63 -11.59
CA LYS A 64 13.57 -22.85 -12.33
C LYS A 64 12.33 -22.52 -11.48
N ILE A 65 12.55 -22.18 -10.22
CA ILE A 65 11.50 -21.80 -9.27
C ILE A 65 11.30 -20.28 -9.34
N PRO A 66 10.07 -19.78 -9.57
CA PRO A 66 9.78 -18.36 -9.52
C PRO A 66 10.12 -17.73 -8.16
N ILE A 67 10.67 -16.52 -8.18
CA ILE A 67 10.92 -15.68 -7.02
C ILE A 67 10.10 -14.39 -7.13
N VAL A 68 9.54 -13.92 -6.03
CA VAL A 68 8.93 -12.59 -5.92
C VAL A 68 9.56 -11.82 -4.75
N PRO A 69 10.37 -10.78 -5.03
CA PRO A 69 10.81 -9.85 -4.01
C PRO A 69 9.61 -9.07 -3.43
N ARG A 70 9.52 -8.99 -2.10
CA ARG A 70 8.41 -8.35 -1.41
C ARG A 70 8.91 -7.45 -0.29
N GLY A 71 8.42 -6.21 -0.29
CA GLY A 71 8.52 -5.29 0.86
C GLY A 71 7.31 -5.42 1.78
N ALA A 72 6.68 -4.30 2.14
CA ALA A 72 5.51 -4.34 3.01
C ALA A 72 4.19 -4.77 2.34
N GLY A 73 4.19 -5.16 1.06
CA GLY A 73 2.97 -5.56 0.36
C GLY A 73 1.91 -4.45 0.32
N THR A 74 2.32 -3.23 0.00
CA THR A 74 1.47 -2.03 -0.13
C THR A 74 1.22 -1.66 -1.60
N SER A 75 1.40 -2.61 -2.53
CA SER A 75 1.11 -2.37 -3.96
C SER A 75 -0.40 -2.35 -4.20
N VAL A 76 -0.85 -1.56 -5.19
CA VAL A 76 -2.26 -1.52 -5.66
C VAL A 76 -2.45 -2.20 -7.02
N ILE A 77 -1.38 -2.67 -7.65
CA ILE A 77 -1.36 -3.15 -9.04
C ILE A 77 -1.06 -4.65 -9.18
N GLY A 78 -0.89 -5.38 -8.08
CA GLY A 78 -0.51 -6.79 -8.11
C GLY A 78 0.99 -7.04 -8.35
N ALA A 79 1.85 -6.03 -8.18
CA ALA A 79 3.29 -6.12 -8.48
C ALA A 79 4.01 -7.16 -7.61
N ILE A 80 3.55 -7.35 -6.38
CA ILE A 80 4.19 -8.21 -5.36
C ILE A 80 3.50 -9.57 -5.22
N LEU A 81 2.60 -9.93 -6.16
CA LEU A 81 1.85 -11.17 -6.08
C LEU A 81 2.58 -12.32 -6.79
N PRO A 82 2.66 -13.51 -6.16
CA PRO A 82 3.29 -14.70 -6.73
C PRO A 82 2.40 -15.37 -7.77
N ARG A 83 2.16 -14.70 -8.91
CA ARG A 83 1.29 -15.16 -10.01
C ARG A 83 1.65 -16.56 -10.54
N ARG A 84 2.90 -16.99 -10.39
CA ARG A 84 3.38 -18.33 -10.77
C ARG A 84 3.74 -19.21 -9.55
N GLY A 85 3.26 -18.87 -8.35
CA GLY A 85 3.66 -19.51 -7.10
C GLY A 85 5.12 -19.19 -6.76
N GLY A 86 5.82 -20.19 -6.24
CA GLY A 86 7.25 -20.11 -5.92
C GLY A 86 7.57 -19.45 -4.59
N ILE A 87 8.75 -18.86 -4.53
CA ILE A 87 9.36 -18.29 -3.32
C ILE A 87 9.08 -16.80 -3.25
N VAL A 88 8.43 -16.35 -2.18
CA VAL A 88 8.39 -14.92 -1.85
C VAL A 88 9.56 -14.60 -0.92
N ILE A 89 10.42 -13.66 -1.32
CA ILE A 89 11.52 -13.15 -0.49
C ILE A 89 11.03 -11.86 0.17
N ASP A 90 10.68 -11.93 1.46
CA ASP A 90 10.14 -10.80 2.22
C ASP A 90 11.26 -10.06 2.96
N PHE A 91 11.52 -8.82 2.55
CA PHE A 91 12.61 -7.99 3.04
C PHE A 91 12.28 -7.24 4.34
N THR A 92 11.08 -7.38 4.93
CA THR A 92 10.68 -6.57 6.09
C THR A 92 11.54 -6.76 7.33
N ARG A 93 12.31 -7.85 7.41
CA ARG A 93 13.32 -8.11 8.46
C ARG A 93 14.74 -7.61 8.11
N MET A 94 14.98 -7.21 6.87
CA MET A 94 16.24 -6.61 6.41
C MET A 94 16.04 -5.10 6.31
N ASN A 95 16.01 -4.45 7.47
CA ASN A 95 15.48 -3.09 7.67
C ASN A 95 16.42 -2.16 8.45
N ARG A 96 17.74 -2.34 8.32
CA ARG A 96 18.75 -1.47 8.94
C ARG A 96 19.02 -0.23 8.09
N VAL A 97 19.15 0.91 8.75
CA VAL A 97 19.87 2.07 8.21
C VAL A 97 21.36 1.79 8.43
N LYS A 98 22.08 1.43 7.37
CA LYS A 98 23.48 0.97 7.47
C LYS A 98 24.44 2.13 7.72
N GLU A 99 24.17 3.28 7.10
CA GLU A 99 25.03 4.45 7.19
C GLU A 99 24.21 5.74 6.96
N VAL A 100 24.54 6.80 7.70
CA VAL A 100 24.07 8.17 7.47
C VAL A 100 25.29 9.08 7.43
N LYS A 101 25.64 9.58 6.25
CA LYS A 101 26.73 10.55 6.05
C LYS A 101 26.13 11.94 5.95
N THR A 102 26.04 12.63 7.09
CA THR A 102 25.41 13.95 7.17
C THR A 102 26.13 15.00 6.33
N ASP A 103 27.46 14.96 6.31
CA ASP A 103 28.30 15.91 5.56
C ASP A 103 28.13 15.75 4.04
N ASP A 104 27.83 14.52 3.59
CA ASP A 104 27.60 14.20 2.18
C ASP A 104 26.13 14.27 1.77
N LEU A 105 25.20 14.44 2.73
CA LEU A 105 23.75 14.33 2.54
C LEU A 105 23.35 12.99 1.91
N ILE A 106 23.89 11.89 2.41
CA ILE A 106 23.65 10.53 1.89
C ILE A 106 23.28 9.57 3.02
N ALA A 107 22.41 8.60 2.72
CA ALA A 107 22.20 7.43 3.55
C ALA A 107 22.30 6.14 2.73
N ILE A 108 22.75 5.06 3.38
CA ILE A 108 22.73 3.70 2.84
C ILE A 108 21.80 2.87 3.70
N VAL A 109 20.81 2.24 3.08
CA VAL A 109 19.72 1.55 3.78
C VAL A 109 19.42 0.19 3.17
N GLU A 110 18.97 -0.75 4.00
CA GLU A 110 18.42 -2.01 3.54
C GLU A 110 16.99 -1.82 2.97
N PRO A 111 16.56 -2.66 2.01
CA PRO A 111 15.30 -2.49 1.28
C PRO A 111 14.04 -2.58 2.16
N GLY A 112 14.13 -3.20 3.34
CA GLY A 112 13.03 -3.35 4.30
C GLY A 112 12.78 -2.15 5.20
N VAL A 113 13.62 -1.11 5.14
CA VAL A 113 13.44 0.10 5.95
C VAL A 113 12.11 0.77 5.59
N VAL A 114 11.25 1.00 6.59
CA VAL A 114 9.96 1.72 6.43
C VAL A 114 10.24 3.21 6.32
N LEU A 115 9.59 3.89 5.37
CA LEU A 115 9.85 5.30 5.06
C LEU A 115 9.69 6.23 6.27
N ASP A 116 8.60 6.15 7.02
CA ASP A 116 8.41 7.01 8.20
C ASP A 116 9.46 6.74 9.28
N ARG A 117 9.92 5.49 9.43
CA ARG A 117 11.00 5.14 10.37
C ARG A 117 12.33 5.71 9.90
N LEU A 118 12.61 5.68 8.59
CA LEU A 118 13.79 6.31 8.02
C LEU A 118 13.78 7.82 8.28
N ASN A 119 12.69 8.51 7.94
CA ASN A 119 12.61 9.96 8.12
C ASN A 119 12.63 10.36 9.60
N ALA A 120 12.09 9.55 10.52
CA ALA A 120 12.24 9.77 11.95
C ALA A 120 13.72 9.65 12.41
N GLU A 121 14.50 8.73 11.83
CA GLU A 121 15.93 8.61 12.11
C GLU A 121 16.72 9.80 11.55
N LEU A 122 16.47 10.16 10.29
CA LEU A 122 17.16 11.26 9.61
C LEU A 122 16.87 12.63 10.23
N ALA A 123 15.66 12.82 10.76
CA ALA A 123 15.25 14.07 11.39
C ALA A 123 16.12 14.45 12.60
N LYS A 124 16.76 13.48 13.26
CA LYS A 124 17.73 13.73 14.35
C LYS A 124 18.94 14.55 13.89
N TYR A 125 19.23 14.53 12.59
CA TYR A 125 20.32 15.26 11.95
C TYR A 125 19.83 16.50 11.19
N GLY A 126 18.54 16.85 11.30
CA GLY A 126 17.94 17.93 10.50
C GLY A 126 17.79 17.59 9.01
N LEU A 127 17.83 16.30 8.66
CA LEU A 127 17.74 15.81 7.28
C LEU A 127 16.48 14.97 7.06
N PHE A 128 16.09 14.77 5.80
CA PHE A 128 15.03 13.86 5.41
C PHE A 128 15.23 13.30 4.00
N PHE A 129 14.60 12.16 3.72
CA PHE A 129 14.42 11.58 2.40
C PHE A 129 13.06 12.05 1.83
N PRO A 130 13.03 12.90 0.78
CA PRO A 130 11.83 13.65 0.43
C PRO A 130 10.61 12.92 -0.18
N PRO A 131 10.76 11.84 -0.97
CA PRO A 131 9.61 11.10 -1.47
C PRO A 131 8.66 10.71 -0.32
N ASP A 132 7.36 10.94 -0.51
CA ASP A 132 6.32 10.80 0.52
C ASP A 132 5.03 10.16 -0.03
N PRO A 133 5.09 8.91 -0.51
CA PRO A 133 3.90 8.13 -0.86
C PRO A 133 2.92 8.10 0.31
N ALA A 134 1.61 8.08 0.02
CA ALA A 134 0.57 8.01 1.05
C ALA A 134 0.69 6.79 1.98
N SER A 135 1.38 5.74 1.53
CA SER A 135 1.67 4.54 2.30
C SER A 135 2.95 4.61 3.15
N SER A 136 3.56 5.79 3.33
CA SER A 136 4.79 6.01 4.11
C SER A 136 4.85 5.41 5.53
N PRO A 137 3.72 5.25 6.27
CA PRO A 137 3.72 4.51 7.53
C PRO A 137 4.02 3.00 7.42
N ALA A 138 3.97 2.45 6.21
CA ALA A 138 4.09 1.02 5.95
C ALA A 138 5.05 0.66 4.80
N CYS A 139 5.11 1.45 3.71
CA CYS A 139 5.92 1.12 2.55
C CYS A 139 7.41 1.10 2.90
N THR A 140 8.16 0.23 2.22
CA THR A 140 9.60 0.10 2.42
C THR A 140 10.37 0.77 1.29
N VAL A 141 11.59 1.24 1.57
CA VAL A 141 12.45 1.91 0.59
C VAL A 141 12.69 1.03 -0.65
N GLY A 142 12.93 -0.27 -0.47
CA GLY A 142 13.07 -1.21 -1.59
C GLY A 142 11.80 -1.35 -2.42
N GLY A 143 10.62 -1.26 -1.80
CA GLY A 143 9.34 -1.20 -2.51
C GLY A 143 9.22 0.07 -3.34
N MET A 144 9.58 1.23 -2.76
CA MET A 144 9.58 2.52 -3.45
C MET A 144 10.53 2.52 -4.64
N VAL A 145 11.73 1.94 -4.50
CA VAL A 145 12.68 1.76 -5.62
C VAL A 145 12.07 0.89 -6.71
N ASN A 146 11.45 -0.23 -6.36
CA ASN A 146 10.92 -1.17 -7.36
C ASN A 146 9.71 -0.63 -8.14
N THR A 147 8.93 0.30 -7.58
CA THR A 147 7.79 0.93 -8.27
C THR A 147 8.02 2.37 -8.70
N ASN A 148 9.17 2.96 -8.32
CA ASN A 148 9.42 4.39 -8.40
C ASN A 148 8.37 5.26 -7.67
N ALA A 149 7.84 4.78 -6.53
CA ALA A 149 6.79 5.49 -5.77
C ALA A 149 7.29 6.87 -5.30
N SER A 150 6.43 7.91 -5.28
CA SER A 150 6.89 9.27 -4.99
C SER A 150 6.00 10.09 -4.05
N GLY A 151 4.69 10.04 -4.23
CA GLY A 151 3.66 10.69 -3.45
C GLY A 151 3.57 12.21 -3.60
N VAL A 152 2.92 12.81 -2.60
CA VAL A 152 2.44 14.20 -2.60
C VAL A 152 3.56 15.24 -2.80
N ARG A 153 4.82 14.86 -2.58
CA ARG A 153 5.98 15.75 -2.62
C ARG A 153 6.72 15.82 -3.95
N ALA A 154 6.27 15.05 -4.95
CA ALA A 154 7.01 14.92 -6.21
C ALA A 154 7.07 16.21 -7.03
N ALA A 155 6.08 17.09 -6.91
CA ALA A 155 6.06 18.38 -7.61
C ALA A 155 7.31 19.24 -7.36
N LYS A 156 7.78 19.32 -6.11
CA LYS A 156 8.98 20.08 -5.74
C LYS A 156 10.24 19.22 -5.71
N TYR A 157 10.13 18.02 -5.15
CA TYR A 157 11.30 17.19 -4.85
C TYR A 157 11.59 16.12 -5.91
N GLY A 158 10.68 15.87 -6.84
CA GLY A 158 10.77 14.77 -7.78
C GLY A 158 10.44 13.41 -7.16
N THR A 159 10.64 12.37 -7.96
CA THR A 159 10.26 10.99 -7.65
C THR A 159 11.38 10.21 -6.97
N THR A 160 11.13 9.00 -6.48
CA THR A 160 12.17 8.17 -5.82
C THR A 160 13.44 8.03 -6.67
N ARG A 161 13.33 7.83 -7.98
CA ARG A 161 14.51 7.75 -8.87
C ARG A 161 15.40 8.99 -8.86
N ASN A 162 14.83 10.16 -8.56
CA ASN A 162 15.61 11.39 -8.48
C ASN A 162 16.46 11.43 -7.22
N TRP A 163 16.20 10.57 -6.23
CA TRP A 163 16.87 10.53 -4.94
C TRP A 163 17.77 9.30 -4.73
N VAL A 164 17.74 8.31 -5.63
CA VAL A 164 18.61 7.12 -5.55
C VAL A 164 19.92 7.39 -6.30
N LEU A 165 21.05 7.16 -5.64
CA LEU A 165 22.40 7.30 -6.22
C LEU A 165 22.96 5.97 -6.77
N GLY A 166 22.55 4.86 -6.17
CA GLY A 166 23.04 3.53 -6.50
C GLY A 166 22.30 2.45 -5.74
N LEU A 167 22.38 1.23 -6.25
CA LEU A 167 21.77 0.03 -5.70
C LEU A 167 22.81 -1.08 -5.61
N GLU A 168 22.64 -1.97 -4.63
CA GLU A 168 23.17 -3.33 -4.69
C GLU A 168 22.06 -4.26 -5.17
N VAL A 169 22.34 -5.04 -6.20
CA VAL A 169 21.36 -5.91 -6.86
C VAL A 169 21.93 -7.30 -7.06
N VAL A 170 21.16 -8.32 -6.66
CA VAL A 170 21.42 -9.73 -6.98
C VAL A 170 20.71 -10.07 -8.29
N LEU A 171 21.46 -10.45 -9.32
CA LEU A 171 20.95 -10.85 -10.63
C LEU A 171 20.43 -12.30 -10.60
N ALA A 172 19.70 -12.73 -11.64
CA ALA A 172 19.10 -14.08 -11.69
C ALA A 172 20.12 -15.22 -11.62
N ASN A 173 21.38 -14.97 -12.03
CA ASN A 173 22.49 -15.92 -11.90
C ASN A 173 23.15 -15.93 -10.50
N GLY A 174 22.70 -15.07 -9.58
CA GLY A 174 23.26 -14.92 -8.24
C GLY A 174 24.46 -13.97 -8.14
N GLU A 175 24.88 -13.32 -9.22
CA GLU A 175 25.93 -12.29 -9.15
C GLU A 175 25.40 -11.03 -8.46
N VAL A 176 26.27 -10.40 -7.66
CA VAL A 176 25.98 -9.13 -6.98
C VAL A 176 26.64 -8.01 -7.75
N ILE A 177 25.84 -7.02 -8.17
CA ILE A 177 26.35 -5.82 -8.83
C ILE A 177 26.04 -4.57 -8.01
N ARG A 178 26.87 -3.54 -8.22
CA ARG A 178 26.65 -2.19 -7.70
C ARG A 178 26.40 -1.24 -8.87
N THR A 179 25.29 -0.51 -8.83
CA THR A 179 24.82 0.28 -9.99
C THR A 179 25.20 1.77 -9.92
N GLY A 180 25.79 2.20 -8.79
CA GLY A 180 26.18 3.60 -8.58
C GLY A 180 27.04 3.79 -7.32
N TRP A 181 27.44 5.04 -7.10
CA TRP A 181 28.42 5.44 -6.08
C TRP A 181 27.88 6.58 -5.20
N PRO A 182 28.44 6.82 -4.00
CA PRO A 182 27.97 7.86 -3.08
C PRO A 182 28.41 9.26 -3.52
N VAL A 183 28.13 9.61 -4.78
CA VAL A 183 28.46 10.89 -5.41
C VAL A 183 27.32 11.33 -6.32
N ILE A 184 27.09 12.64 -6.40
CA ILE A 184 25.96 13.21 -7.15
C ILE A 184 26.17 13.09 -8.66
N LYS A 185 27.41 13.19 -9.14
CA LYS A 185 27.75 13.18 -10.57
C LYS A 185 28.55 11.93 -10.92
N GLN A 186 28.02 11.16 -11.86
CA GLN A 186 28.67 9.96 -12.39
C GLN A 186 28.32 9.81 -13.88
N SER A 187 29.29 9.39 -14.70
CA SER A 187 29.12 9.17 -16.14
C SER A 187 30.03 8.05 -16.63
N THR A 188 30.29 7.07 -15.76
CA THR A 188 31.19 5.94 -16.03
C THR A 188 30.39 4.75 -16.58
N GLY A 189 29.92 4.88 -17.82
CA GLY A 189 29.10 3.85 -18.49
C GLY A 189 27.60 4.12 -18.43
N TYR A 190 26.80 3.08 -18.64
CA TYR A 190 25.33 3.19 -18.63
C TYR A 190 24.80 3.36 -17.19
N ASP A 191 23.73 4.13 -17.05
CA ASP A 191 23.04 4.28 -15.76
C ASP A 191 22.16 3.05 -15.49
N LEU A 192 22.77 2.01 -14.93
CA LEU A 192 22.05 0.80 -14.52
C LEU A 192 21.12 1.08 -13.33
N THR A 193 21.37 2.10 -12.52
CA THR A 193 20.50 2.47 -11.40
C THR A 193 19.10 2.78 -11.90
N GLN A 194 18.99 3.59 -12.97
CA GLN A 194 17.71 3.91 -13.60
C GLN A 194 17.03 2.72 -14.28
N LEU A 195 17.78 1.69 -14.69
CA LEU A 195 17.22 0.46 -15.27
C LEU A 195 16.50 -0.38 -14.21
N PHE A 196 17.04 -0.49 -13.00
CA PHE A 196 16.43 -1.29 -11.93
C PHE A 196 15.32 -0.57 -11.18
N ILE A 197 15.35 0.77 -11.10
CA ILE A 197 14.27 1.56 -10.49
C ILE A 197 13.01 1.48 -11.35
N GLY A 198 11.90 1.04 -10.76
CA GLY A 198 10.65 0.80 -11.50
C GLY A 198 10.60 -0.55 -12.23
N SER A 199 11.58 -1.43 -12.02
CA SER A 199 11.60 -2.77 -12.64
C SER A 199 10.66 -3.78 -11.99
N GLU A 200 10.01 -3.41 -10.87
CA GLU A 200 9.09 -4.26 -10.11
C GLU A 200 9.71 -5.63 -9.73
N GLY A 201 11.02 -5.69 -9.48
CA GLY A 201 11.73 -6.93 -9.16
C GLY A 201 11.82 -7.93 -10.32
N THR A 202 11.55 -7.52 -11.57
CA THR A 202 11.59 -8.39 -12.75
C THR A 202 13.00 -8.56 -13.32
N LEU A 203 13.94 -7.68 -12.97
CA LEU A 203 15.30 -7.68 -13.53
C LEU A 203 16.39 -8.09 -12.52
N GLY A 204 16.10 -7.99 -11.22
CA GLY A 204 17.04 -8.29 -10.15
C GLY A 204 16.40 -8.10 -8.78
N VAL A 205 17.09 -8.55 -7.73
CA VAL A 205 16.66 -8.43 -6.34
C VAL A 205 17.52 -7.37 -5.63
N VAL A 206 16.92 -6.24 -5.27
CA VAL A 206 17.61 -5.11 -4.61
C VAL A 206 17.86 -5.45 -3.13
N THR A 207 19.12 -5.36 -2.67
CA THR A 207 19.55 -5.69 -1.30
C THR A 207 20.12 -4.50 -0.53
N GLU A 208 20.50 -3.41 -1.20
CA GLU A 208 20.94 -2.16 -0.59
C GLU A 208 20.52 -0.98 -1.47
N VAL A 209 20.13 0.12 -0.84
CA VAL A 209 19.75 1.36 -1.53
C VAL A 209 20.58 2.51 -0.98
N MET A 210 21.24 3.23 -1.87
CA MET A 210 21.96 4.46 -1.56
C MET A 210 21.13 5.66 -2.00
N ILE A 211 20.78 6.52 -1.05
CA ILE A 211 19.87 7.65 -1.25
C ILE A 211 20.53 8.98 -0.90
N LYS A 212 20.13 10.03 -1.61
CA LYS A 212 20.36 11.42 -1.24
C LYS A 212 19.42 11.82 -0.11
N LEU A 213 19.83 12.83 0.63
CA LEU A 213 19.09 13.48 1.70
C LEU A 213 18.95 14.98 1.42
N ALA A 214 17.92 15.59 1.98
CA ALA A 214 17.72 17.04 1.95
C ALA A 214 17.66 17.60 3.38
N PRO A 215 18.10 18.84 3.61
CA PRO A 215 17.81 19.55 4.85
C PRO A 215 16.30 19.78 5.03
N ILE A 216 15.79 19.60 6.24
CA ILE A 216 14.38 19.90 6.55
C ILE A 216 14.14 21.41 6.36
N PRO A 217 13.14 21.83 5.56
CA PRO A 217 12.84 23.24 5.36
C PRO A 217 12.48 23.95 6.66
N PRO A 218 13.01 25.16 6.92
CA PRO A 218 12.81 25.86 8.19
C PRO A 218 11.41 26.46 8.36
N TYR A 219 10.66 26.67 7.27
CA TYR A 219 9.31 27.22 7.30
C TYR A 219 8.39 26.50 6.32
N ARG A 220 7.13 26.32 6.72
CA ARG A 220 6.07 25.71 5.88
C ARG A 220 4.71 26.31 6.19
N VAL A 221 3.84 26.34 5.19
CA VAL A 221 2.45 26.78 5.30
C VAL A 221 1.57 25.79 4.56
N THR A 222 0.44 25.41 5.14
CA THR A 222 -0.62 24.69 4.44
C THR A 222 -1.72 25.66 4.02
N MET A 223 -2.10 25.65 2.75
CA MET A 223 -3.20 26.46 2.22
C MET A 223 -4.33 25.55 1.72
N THR A 224 -5.56 26.01 1.86
CA THR A 224 -6.77 25.31 1.40
C THR A 224 -7.64 26.23 0.58
N MET A 225 -8.26 25.71 -0.47
CA MET A 225 -9.18 26.47 -1.32
C MET A 225 -10.26 25.55 -1.91
N PHE A 226 -11.44 26.10 -2.13
CA PHE A 226 -12.62 25.36 -2.57
C PHE A 226 -13.14 25.90 -3.91
N PHE A 227 -13.84 25.06 -4.65
CA PHE A 227 -14.35 25.36 -5.99
C PHE A 227 -15.74 24.81 -6.19
N ASP A 228 -16.56 25.55 -6.94
CA ASP A 228 -17.92 25.13 -7.28
C ASP A 228 -17.93 24.08 -8.41
N GLU A 229 -16.80 23.89 -9.09
CA GLU A 229 -16.56 22.78 -10.02
C GLU A 229 -15.14 22.21 -9.86
N LEU A 230 -15.00 20.88 -9.94
CA LEU A 230 -13.69 20.22 -9.91
C LEU A 230 -12.74 20.68 -11.03
N SER A 231 -13.29 20.98 -12.21
CA SER A 231 -12.49 21.44 -13.35
C SER A 231 -11.82 22.80 -13.09
N GLN A 232 -12.42 23.67 -12.29
CA GLN A 232 -11.83 24.94 -11.86
C GLN A 232 -10.62 24.71 -10.95
N ALA A 233 -10.66 23.69 -10.09
CA ALA A 233 -9.50 23.28 -9.29
C ALA A 233 -8.35 22.81 -10.21
N GLY A 234 -8.66 22.03 -11.24
CA GLY A 234 -7.67 21.64 -12.26
C GLY A 234 -7.03 22.83 -12.98
N LYS A 235 -7.83 23.86 -13.30
CA LYS A 235 -7.31 25.11 -13.87
C LYS A 235 -6.44 25.90 -12.88
N ALA A 236 -6.84 25.95 -11.61
CA ALA A 236 -6.07 26.62 -10.55
C ALA A 236 -4.66 26.02 -10.41
N VAL A 237 -4.56 24.69 -10.45
CA VAL A 237 -3.27 23.97 -10.44
C VAL A 237 -2.33 24.49 -11.53
N THR A 238 -2.81 24.53 -12.77
CA THR A 238 -2.00 24.98 -13.92
C THR A 238 -1.60 26.45 -13.79
N GLU A 239 -2.53 27.33 -13.41
CA GLU A 239 -2.25 28.77 -13.27
C GLU A 239 -1.26 29.07 -12.11
N ILE A 240 -1.35 28.32 -11.00
CA ILE A 240 -0.41 28.45 -9.86
C ILE A 240 1.01 28.07 -10.31
N LEU A 241 1.17 26.96 -11.02
CA LEU A 241 2.47 26.52 -11.53
C LEU A 241 3.04 27.50 -12.57
N LEU A 242 2.20 28.02 -13.47
CA LEU A 242 2.60 29.02 -14.48
C LEU A 242 2.97 30.38 -13.86
N ALA A 243 2.44 30.71 -12.67
CA ALA A 243 2.85 31.87 -11.89
C ALA A 243 4.25 31.70 -11.24
N GLY A 244 4.91 30.55 -11.46
CA GLY A 244 6.24 30.26 -10.95
C GLY A 244 6.28 29.74 -9.51
N VAL A 245 5.12 29.39 -8.93
CA VAL A 245 5.03 28.78 -7.61
C VAL A 245 5.38 27.30 -7.70
N ARG A 246 6.25 26.81 -6.80
CA ARG A 246 6.63 25.39 -6.73
C ARG A 246 6.16 24.78 -5.40
N PRO A 247 4.91 24.31 -5.33
CA PRO A 247 4.40 23.76 -4.09
C PRO A 247 5.15 22.50 -3.70
N ALA A 248 5.44 22.38 -2.40
CA ALA A 248 5.98 21.17 -1.81
C ALA A 248 5.01 20.01 -1.98
N ALA A 249 3.71 20.29 -1.86
CA ALA A 249 2.62 19.37 -2.21
C ALA A 249 1.40 20.17 -2.69
N MET A 250 0.61 19.64 -3.62
CA MET A 250 -0.65 20.26 -4.03
C MET A 250 -1.61 19.18 -4.51
N GLU A 251 -2.60 18.92 -3.66
CA GLU A 251 -3.55 17.83 -3.81
C GLU A 251 -4.89 18.37 -4.21
N LEU A 252 -5.50 17.76 -5.21
CA LEU A 252 -6.86 18.03 -5.65
C LEU A 252 -7.76 16.89 -5.22
N LEU A 253 -8.96 17.21 -4.73
CA LEU A 253 -9.99 16.26 -4.31
C LEU A 253 -11.35 16.71 -4.87
N ASP A 254 -12.16 15.75 -5.28
CA ASP A 254 -13.57 15.97 -5.62
C ASP A 254 -14.48 15.91 -4.38
N LYS A 255 -15.77 16.17 -4.62
CA LYS A 255 -16.81 16.11 -3.59
C LYS A 255 -16.88 14.76 -2.86
N VAL A 256 -16.79 13.65 -3.58
CA VAL A 256 -16.87 12.31 -2.97
C VAL A 256 -15.71 12.11 -1.99
N CYS A 257 -14.50 12.49 -2.40
CA CYS A 257 -13.33 12.44 -1.53
C CYS A 257 -13.49 13.35 -0.31
N LEU A 258 -13.95 14.60 -0.54
CA LEU A 258 -14.11 15.61 0.50
C LEU A 258 -15.14 15.20 1.56
N ASP A 259 -16.29 14.67 1.13
CA ASP A 259 -17.35 14.21 2.02
C ASP A 259 -16.85 13.02 2.88
N VAL A 260 -16.11 12.07 2.30
CA VAL A 260 -15.52 10.95 3.04
C VAL A 260 -14.51 11.41 4.07
N VAL A 261 -13.57 12.29 3.73
CA VAL A 261 -12.57 12.76 4.71
C VAL A 261 -13.22 13.55 5.83
N ASN A 262 -14.26 14.35 5.52
CA ASN A 262 -15.04 15.05 6.53
C ASN A 262 -15.78 14.09 7.46
N GLU A 263 -16.39 13.03 6.92
CA GLU A 263 -17.09 12.04 7.72
C GLU A 263 -16.14 11.25 8.63
N VAL A 264 -15.03 10.76 8.08
CA VAL A 264 -14.10 9.86 8.78
C VAL A 264 -13.23 10.64 9.78
N PHE A 265 -12.70 11.80 9.41
CA PHE A 265 -11.72 12.55 10.20
C PHE A 265 -12.31 13.75 10.95
N LYS A 266 -13.61 14.03 10.78
CA LYS A 266 -14.34 15.12 11.48
C LYS A 266 -13.68 16.49 11.31
N LEU A 267 -13.23 16.79 10.09
CA LEU A 267 -12.49 18.02 9.80
C LEU A 267 -13.38 19.28 9.75
N GLY A 268 -14.69 19.12 9.48
CA GLY A 268 -15.61 20.24 9.40
C GLY A 268 -15.38 21.16 8.19
N LEU A 269 -14.79 20.64 7.10
CA LEU A 269 -14.55 21.40 5.88
C LEU A 269 -15.87 21.64 5.12
N PRO A 270 -16.06 22.81 4.48
CA PRO A 270 -17.18 23.06 3.57
C PRO A 270 -17.29 21.98 2.50
N SER A 271 -18.50 21.46 2.25
CA SER A 271 -18.73 20.53 1.14
C SER A 271 -18.89 21.32 -0.16
N ARG A 272 -17.99 21.08 -1.14
CA ARG A 272 -18.01 21.65 -2.49
C ARG A 272 -17.56 20.61 -3.54
N GLU A 273 -17.71 20.94 -4.82
CA GLU A 273 -17.36 20.05 -5.94
C GLU A 273 -15.85 19.84 -6.11
N GLY A 274 -15.03 20.85 -5.78
CA GLY A 274 -13.58 20.77 -5.84
C GLY A 274 -12.91 21.35 -4.61
N PHE A 275 -11.80 20.73 -4.21
CA PHE A 275 -10.98 21.14 -3.08
C PHE A 275 -9.51 20.99 -3.42
N ILE A 276 -8.70 21.99 -3.06
CA ILE A 276 -7.24 21.90 -3.08
C ILE A 276 -6.71 22.08 -1.67
N VAL A 277 -5.79 21.20 -1.27
CA VAL A 277 -4.89 21.39 -0.13
C VAL A 277 -3.46 21.41 -0.64
N MET A 278 -2.70 22.44 -0.30
CA MET A 278 -1.31 22.61 -0.76
C MET A 278 -0.36 22.98 0.38
N GLU A 279 0.89 22.55 0.29
CA GLU A 279 1.98 22.91 1.18
C GLU A 279 3.01 23.74 0.40
N LEU A 280 3.38 24.88 0.94
CA LEU A 280 4.55 25.65 0.54
C LEU A 280 5.62 25.46 1.62
N ASP A 281 6.87 25.21 1.23
CA ASP A 281 7.99 25.07 2.16
C ASP A 281 9.24 25.82 1.65
N GLY A 282 10.13 26.19 2.56
CA GLY A 282 11.37 26.90 2.23
C GLY A 282 11.78 27.88 3.31
N THR A 283 12.42 28.98 2.90
CA THR A 283 12.64 30.12 3.79
C THR A 283 11.33 30.89 3.96
N GLU A 284 11.15 31.55 5.11
CA GLU A 284 9.94 32.31 5.40
C GLU A 284 9.66 33.39 4.34
N GLY A 285 10.70 34.09 3.86
CA GLY A 285 10.56 35.10 2.81
C GLY A 285 10.09 34.53 1.47
N SER A 286 10.66 33.40 1.04
CA SER A 286 10.26 32.71 -0.20
C SER A 286 8.80 32.26 -0.14
N VAL A 287 8.41 31.63 0.97
CA VAL A 287 7.05 31.12 1.15
C VAL A 287 6.04 32.27 1.15
N LYS A 288 6.32 33.39 1.83
CA LYS A 288 5.43 34.56 1.83
C LYS A 288 5.27 35.20 0.46
N GLU A 289 6.30 35.16 -0.40
CA GLU A 289 6.18 35.63 -1.78
C GLU A 289 5.32 34.69 -2.62
N GLU A 290 5.52 33.38 -2.50
CA GLU A 290 4.71 32.37 -3.18
C GLU A 290 3.24 32.44 -2.75
N MET A 291 2.95 32.63 -1.47
CA MET A 291 1.58 32.80 -0.94
C MET A 291 0.84 33.95 -1.64
N LYS A 292 1.49 35.09 -1.86
CA LYS A 292 0.88 36.24 -2.57
C LYS A 292 0.48 35.88 -4.00
N LYS A 293 1.36 35.16 -4.72
CA LYS A 293 1.07 34.68 -6.08
C LYS A 293 -0.10 33.71 -6.08
N VAL A 294 -0.17 32.80 -5.10
CA VAL A 294 -1.30 31.88 -4.93
C VAL A 294 -2.59 32.64 -4.68
N GLU A 295 -2.60 33.67 -3.80
CA GLU A 295 -3.78 34.51 -3.54
C GLU A 295 -4.27 35.25 -4.79
N GLU A 296 -3.36 35.78 -5.61
CA GLU A 296 -3.70 36.46 -6.86
C GLU A 296 -4.33 35.49 -7.86
N VAL A 297 -3.75 34.30 -8.03
CA VAL A 297 -4.29 33.25 -8.91
C VAL A 297 -5.64 32.76 -8.40
N ALA A 298 -5.76 32.48 -7.09
CA ALA A 298 -7.00 32.02 -6.46
C ALA A 298 -8.17 33.00 -6.72
N LYS A 299 -7.92 34.31 -6.59
CA LYS A 299 -8.91 35.35 -6.95
C LYS A 299 -9.30 35.31 -8.43
N LYS A 300 -8.30 35.19 -9.32
CA LYS A 300 -8.51 35.16 -10.79
C LYS A 300 -9.34 33.95 -11.24
N VAL A 301 -9.12 32.78 -10.64
CA VAL A 301 -9.81 31.53 -11.00
C VAL A 301 -11.14 31.34 -10.25
N GLY A 302 -11.49 32.26 -9.34
CA GLY A 302 -12.76 32.22 -8.62
C GLY A 302 -12.79 31.25 -7.44
N ALA A 303 -11.64 30.91 -6.86
CA ALA A 303 -11.55 30.06 -5.68
C ALA A 303 -12.33 30.67 -4.50
N LYS A 304 -12.86 29.79 -3.66
CA LYS A 304 -13.70 30.11 -2.50
C LYS A 304 -12.97 29.73 -1.22
N ASP A 305 -13.26 30.47 -0.16
CA ASP A 305 -12.84 30.15 1.21
C ASP A 305 -11.33 29.85 1.32
N LEU A 306 -10.51 30.64 0.62
CA LEU A 306 -9.06 30.53 0.70
C LEU A 306 -8.61 30.79 2.14
N ALA A 307 -7.94 29.80 2.72
CA ALA A 307 -7.40 29.86 4.07
C ALA A 307 -5.99 29.28 4.10
N TRP A 308 -5.23 29.60 5.15
CA TRP A 308 -3.91 29.04 5.38
C TRP A 308 -3.62 28.91 6.88
N THR A 309 -2.70 28.01 7.21
CA THR A 309 -2.19 27.81 8.58
C THR A 309 -0.72 27.43 8.53
N ASP A 310 0.05 27.96 9.47
CA ASP A 310 1.42 27.55 9.78
C ASP A 310 1.49 26.77 11.11
N ASP A 311 0.35 26.48 11.76
CA ASP A 311 0.29 25.58 12.92
C ASP A 311 0.53 24.13 12.46
N PRO A 312 1.64 23.49 12.88
CA PRO A 312 1.94 22.12 12.51
C PRO A 312 0.82 21.12 12.87
N LYS A 313 0.04 21.38 13.93
CA LYS A 313 -1.06 20.50 14.34
C LYS A 313 -2.24 20.56 13.38
N GLU A 314 -2.57 21.74 12.88
CA GLU A 314 -3.66 21.93 11.91
C GLU A 314 -3.27 21.35 10.55
N SER A 315 -2.06 21.65 10.08
CA SER A 315 -1.48 21.04 8.87
C SER A 315 -1.49 19.51 8.94
N LEU A 316 -1.02 18.94 10.06
CA LEU A 316 -0.94 17.49 10.22
C LEU A 316 -2.31 16.80 10.13
N LYS A 317 -3.38 17.42 10.64
CA LYS A 317 -4.75 16.87 10.53
C LYS A 317 -5.18 16.76 9.06
N LEU A 318 -4.97 17.82 8.27
CA LEU A 318 -5.31 17.84 6.85
C LEU A 318 -4.52 16.79 6.05
N TRP A 319 -3.19 16.75 6.24
CA TRP A 319 -2.32 15.82 5.53
C TRP A 319 -2.55 14.36 5.93
N THR A 320 -2.86 14.10 7.21
CA THR A 320 -3.23 12.75 7.68
C THR A 320 -4.49 12.27 6.99
N ALA A 321 -5.53 13.11 6.92
CA ALA A 321 -6.77 12.77 6.24
C ALA A 321 -6.56 12.51 4.74
N ARG A 322 -5.76 13.35 4.06
CA ARG A 322 -5.43 13.17 2.65
C ARG A 322 -4.65 11.88 2.38
N LYS A 323 -3.63 11.56 3.18
CA LYS A 323 -2.86 10.29 3.03
C LYS A 323 -3.72 9.06 3.28
N ALA A 324 -4.71 9.18 4.16
CA ALA A 324 -5.62 8.11 4.53
C ALA A 324 -6.85 7.98 3.59
N LEU A 325 -7.00 8.88 2.60
CA LEU A 325 -8.16 8.95 1.70
C LEU A 325 -8.45 7.63 0.97
N VAL A 326 -7.46 7.07 0.25
CA VAL A 326 -7.67 5.88 -0.61
C VAL A 326 -8.32 4.72 0.15
N PRO A 327 -7.75 4.25 1.28
CA PRO A 327 -8.40 3.21 2.07
C PRO A 327 -9.70 3.69 2.76
N ALA A 328 -9.88 4.99 3.04
CA ALA A 328 -11.11 5.52 3.62
C ALA A 328 -12.30 5.55 2.63
N LEU A 329 -12.06 5.55 1.31
CA LEU A 329 -13.11 5.51 0.29
C LEU A 329 -14.00 4.25 0.36
N ALA A 330 -13.57 3.21 1.08
CA ALA A 330 -14.44 2.07 1.43
C ALA A 330 -15.65 2.47 2.32
N ARG A 331 -15.72 3.71 2.80
CA ARG A 331 -16.84 4.28 3.57
C ARG A 331 -17.90 4.95 2.73
N VAL A 332 -17.67 5.17 1.43
CA VAL A 332 -18.63 5.86 0.55
C VAL A 332 -20.01 5.20 0.56
N LYS A 333 -20.06 3.87 0.52
CA LYS A 333 -21.32 3.11 0.53
C LYS A 333 -21.12 1.73 1.15
N GLU A 334 -22.05 1.28 1.98
CA GLU A 334 -22.00 -0.07 2.56
C GLU A 334 -22.07 -1.15 1.47
N GLY A 335 -21.23 -2.19 1.59
CA GLY A 335 -21.08 -3.26 0.60
C GLY A 335 -20.18 -2.92 -0.59
N TYR A 336 -19.87 -1.64 -0.81
CA TYR A 336 -19.05 -1.18 -1.92
C TYR A 336 -17.57 -1.09 -1.51
N VAL A 337 -16.68 -1.36 -2.46
CA VAL A 337 -15.23 -1.25 -2.27
C VAL A 337 -14.60 -0.51 -3.45
N LEU A 338 -13.51 0.19 -3.17
CA LEU A 338 -12.66 0.76 -4.21
C LEU A 338 -11.92 -0.37 -4.96
N ILE A 339 -11.92 -0.32 -6.28
CA ILE A 339 -11.16 -1.24 -7.14
C ILE A 339 -10.08 -0.45 -7.91
N PRO A 340 -8.79 -0.57 -7.55
CA PRO A 340 -7.73 0.31 -8.06
C PRO A 340 -7.15 -0.18 -9.40
N LEU A 341 -8.01 -0.32 -10.43
CA LEU A 341 -7.57 -0.80 -11.76
C LEU A 341 -7.20 0.33 -12.73
N ALA A 342 -8.02 1.38 -12.80
CA ALA A 342 -7.75 2.57 -13.63
C ALA A 342 -6.92 3.64 -12.90
N GLU A 343 -6.29 3.28 -11.78
CA GLU A 343 -5.64 4.24 -10.92
C GLU A 343 -4.30 4.76 -11.45
N ASP A 344 -3.97 5.97 -11.01
CA ASP A 344 -2.65 6.58 -11.13
C ASP A 344 -2.17 6.97 -12.55
N PRO A 345 -3.02 7.39 -13.52
CA PRO A 345 -2.48 8.04 -14.72
C PRO A 345 -1.82 9.40 -14.40
N SER A 346 -0.86 9.78 -15.23
CA SER A 346 -0.33 11.15 -15.25
C SER A 346 -0.52 11.81 -16.60
N PHE A 347 -0.62 13.13 -16.60
CA PHE A 347 -0.91 13.96 -17.74
C PHE A 347 0.09 15.11 -17.83
N PRO A 348 0.33 15.66 -19.03
CA PRO A 348 0.90 17.00 -19.13
C PRO A 348 0.08 17.98 -18.27
N ILE A 349 0.76 18.89 -17.56
CA ILE A 349 0.09 19.84 -16.64
C ILE A 349 -1.04 20.62 -17.34
N SER A 350 -0.86 20.97 -18.62
CA SER A 350 -1.88 21.65 -19.43
C SER A 350 -3.17 20.85 -19.65
N GLU A 351 -3.14 19.54 -19.46
CA GLU A 351 -4.24 18.61 -19.76
C GLU A 351 -5.06 18.20 -18.52
N ILE A 352 -4.66 18.58 -17.31
CA ILE A 352 -5.32 18.19 -16.05
C ILE A 352 -6.82 18.53 -16.07
N GLU A 353 -7.16 19.78 -16.41
CA GLU A 353 -8.56 20.22 -16.50
C GLU A 353 -9.36 19.37 -17.52
N GLY A 354 -8.75 19.10 -18.68
CA GLY A 354 -9.38 18.30 -19.73
C GLY A 354 -9.60 16.84 -19.32
N ALA A 355 -8.62 16.25 -18.63
CA ALA A 355 -8.70 14.89 -18.10
C ALA A 355 -9.81 14.77 -17.05
N ILE A 356 -9.92 15.74 -16.13
CA ILE A 356 -11.01 15.80 -15.14
C ILE A 356 -12.38 15.78 -15.81
N LYS A 357 -12.59 16.62 -16.83
CA LYS A 357 -13.87 16.68 -17.57
C LYS A 357 -14.19 15.35 -18.27
N ASP A 358 -13.18 14.70 -18.85
CA ASP A 358 -13.38 13.37 -19.45
C ASP A 358 -13.75 12.32 -18.40
N PHE A 359 -13.08 12.29 -17.26
CA PHE A 359 -13.38 11.34 -16.19
C PHE A 359 -14.78 11.52 -15.62
N GLN A 360 -15.22 12.76 -15.40
CA GLN A 360 -16.59 13.06 -14.97
C GLN A 360 -17.62 12.59 -16.01
N ARG A 361 -17.38 12.85 -17.31
CA ARG A 361 -18.24 12.39 -18.41
C ARG A 361 -18.30 10.86 -18.47
N ILE A 362 -17.15 10.19 -18.34
CA ILE A 362 -17.07 8.72 -18.37
C ILE A 362 -17.80 8.14 -17.15
N GLY A 363 -17.57 8.67 -15.95
CA GLY A 363 -18.28 8.24 -14.73
C GLY A 363 -19.79 8.33 -14.88
N ALA A 364 -20.29 9.48 -15.37
CA ALA A 364 -21.72 9.68 -15.64
C ALA A 364 -22.29 8.69 -16.68
N LYS A 365 -21.52 8.38 -17.74
CA LYS A 365 -21.93 7.43 -18.79
C LYS A 365 -22.15 6.01 -18.25
N TYR A 366 -21.30 5.54 -17.34
CA TYR A 366 -21.39 4.18 -16.79
C TYR A 366 -22.27 4.08 -15.55
N GLY A 367 -22.54 5.20 -14.88
CA GLY A 367 -23.39 5.26 -13.69
C GLY A 367 -22.80 4.56 -12.47
N LEU A 368 -21.47 4.46 -12.40
CA LEU A 368 -20.73 3.95 -11.25
C LEU A 368 -20.36 5.09 -10.31
N ILE A 369 -20.17 4.77 -9.02
CA ILE A 369 -19.62 5.74 -8.07
C ILE A 369 -18.14 5.91 -8.39
N THR A 370 -17.74 7.16 -8.65
CA THR A 370 -16.35 7.51 -8.94
C THR A 370 -15.87 8.55 -7.96
N ALA A 371 -14.58 8.51 -7.65
CA ALA A 371 -13.92 9.60 -6.95
C ALA A 371 -12.66 10.00 -7.73
N THR A 372 -12.38 11.28 -7.81
CA THR A 372 -11.20 11.84 -8.47
C THR A 372 -10.40 12.68 -7.49
N PHE A 373 -9.14 12.31 -7.32
CA PHE A 373 -8.17 13.06 -6.52
C PHE A 373 -6.78 12.93 -7.13
N GLY A 374 -5.79 13.68 -6.67
CA GLY A 374 -4.40 13.40 -7.02
C GLY A 374 -3.40 14.49 -6.72
N HIS A 375 -2.13 14.14 -6.97
CA HIS A 375 -0.97 15.01 -6.89
C HIS A 375 -0.98 15.95 -8.10
N ALA A 376 -1.92 16.88 -8.12
CA ALA A 376 -2.21 17.64 -9.32
C ALA A 376 -1.02 18.49 -9.81
N ALA A 377 -0.12 18.91 -8.92
CA ALA A 377 1.06 19.69 -9.30
C ALA A 377 2.09 18.96 -10.18
N ASP A 378 2.11 17.63 -10.18
CA ASP A 378 2.99 16.82 -11.05
C ASP A 378 2.23 16.13 -12.19
N GLY A 379 0.93 16.44 -12.33
CA GLY A 379 0.07 15.93 -13.39
C GLY A 379 -0.57 14.59 -13.09
N ASN A 380 -0.44 14.05 -11.88
CA ASN A 380 -1.00 12.77 -11.48
C ASN A 380 -2.45 12.88 -10.96
N LEU A 381 -3.34 12.07 -11.54
CA LEU A 381 -4.75 11.97 -11.15
C LEU A 381 -5.11 10.50 -10.87
N HIS A 382 -6.06 10.28 -9.96
CA HIS A 382 -6.59 8.97 -9.58
C HIS A 382 -8.11 8.95 -9.81
N PRO A 383 -8.56 8.49 -11.00
CA PRO A 383 -9.97 8.28 -11.28
C PRO A 383 -10.40 6.90 -10.78
N VAL A 384 -10.78 6.82 -9.50
CA VAL A 384 -11.09 5.53 -8.86
C VAL A 384 -12.56 5.15 -9.05
N MET A 385 -12.82 3.85 -9.11
CA MET A 385 -14.16 3.29 -9.22
C MET A 385 -14.51 2.55 -7.93
N ILE A 386 -15.71 2.80 -7.43
CA ILE A 386 -16.24 2.20 -6.19
C ILE A 386 -17.49 1.41 -6.58
N ILE A 387 -17.43 0.09 -6.42
CA ILE A 387 -18.47 -0.84 -6.88
C ILE A 387 -18.85 -1.85 -5.80
N ASP A 388 -20.02 -2.47 -5.93
CA ASP A 388 -20.32 -3.71 -5.22
C ASP A 388 -19.58 -4.88 -5.92
N PRO A 389 -18.56 -5.47 -5.29
CA PRO A 389 -17.77 -6.52 -5.93
C PRO A 389 -18.54 -7.84 -6.05
N ALA A 390 -19.72 -7.97 -5.42
CA ALA A 390 -20.63 -9.11 -5.59
C ALA A 390 -21.57 -8.96 -6.80
N ASN A 391 -21.61 -7.77 -7.43
CA ASN A 391 -22.45 -7.46 -8.58
C ASN A 391 -21.66 -7.62 -9.91
N PRO A 392 -21.92 -8.69 -10.70
CA PRO A 392 -21.21 -8.92 -11.95
C PRO A 392 -21.44 -7.83 -13.01
N GLU A 393 -22.59 -7.15 -13.00
CA GLU A 393 -22.89 -6.08 -13.96
C GLU A 393 -22.06 -4.81 -13.68
N GLU A 394 -21.91 -4.45 -12.40
CA GLU A 394 -21.02 -3.34 -12.02
C GLU A 394 -19.56 -3.66 -12.34
N TRP A 395 -19.14 -4.92 -12.15
CA TRP A 395 -17.80 -5.38 -12.53
C TRP A 395 -17.55 -5.24 -14.04
N ASP A 396 -18.47 -5.69 -14.89
CA ASP A 396 -18.37 -5.54 -16.35
C ASP A 396 -18.36 -4.07 -16.79
N LYS A 397 -19.22 -3.23 -16.21
CA LYS A 397 -19.22 -1.77 -16.45
C LYS A 397 -17.88 -1.14 -16.07
N MET A 398 -17.32 -1.52 -14.92
CA MET A 398 -16.03 -1.02 -14.43
C MET A 398 -14.90 -1.36 -15.40
N LEU A 399 -14.83 -2.60 -15.90
CA LEU A 399 -13.80 -2.99 -16.88
C LEU A 399 -13.90 -2.20 -18.20
N LYS A 400 -15.13 -1.93 -18.67
CA LYS A 400 -15.37 -1.08 -19.84
C LYS A 400 -14.99 0.38 -19.60
N MET A 401 -15.32 0.90 -18.41
CA MET A 401 -14.98 2.24 -17.97
C MET A 401 -13.47 2.44 -17.88
N GLU A 402 -12.75 1.50 -17.26
CA GLU A 402 -11.28 1.50 -17.18
C GLU A 402 -10.64 1.60 -18.56
N LYS A 403 -11.12 0.80 -19.52
CA LYS A 403 -10.62 0.88 -20.90
C LYS A 403 -10.79 2.28 -21.49
N GLU A 404 -11.97 2.89 -21.33
CA GLU A 404 -12.22 4.25 -21.86
C GLU A 404 -11.35 5.30 -21.14
N ILE A 405 -11.11 5.14 -19.83
CA ILE A 405 -10.17 5.99 -19.07
C ILE A 405 -8.77 5.91 -19.69
N PHE A 406 -8.22 4.72 -19.88
CA PHE A 406 -6.86 4.58 -20.44
C PHE A 406 -6.78 5.00 -21.92
N ASP A 407 -7.84 4.85 -22.70
CA ASP A 407 -7.92 5.40 -24.06
C ASP A 407 -7.79 6.94 -24.03
N VAL A 408 -8.42 7.62 -23.07
CA VAL A 408 -8.28 9.07 -22.85
C VAL A 408 -6.86 9.43 -22.40
N VAL A 409 -6.28 8.67 -21.46
CA VAL A 409 -4.90 8.89 -20.98
C VAL A 409 -3.93 8.90 -22.16
N ILE A 410 -3.99 7.89 -23.02
CA ILE A 410 -3.10 7.77 -24.19
C ILE A 410 -3.38 8.88 -25.19
N LYS A 411 -4.66 9.20 -25.47
CA LYS A 411 -5.03 10.29 -26.38
C LYS A 411 -4.49 11.66 -25.93
N ARG A 412 -4.44 11.90 -24.62
CA ARG A 412 -3.90 13.13 -24.01
C ARG A 412 -2.38 13.09 -23.77
N ARG A 413 -1.68 12.11 -24.35
CA ARG A 413 -0.23 11.90 -24.19
C ARG A 413 0.21 11.73 -22.73
N GLY A 414 -0.66 11.15 -21.92
CA GLY A 414 -0.38 10.78 -20.55
C GLY A 414 0.35 9.44 -20.42
N ALA A 415 0.81 9.13 -19.21
CA ALA A 415 1.34 7.81 -18.86
C ALA A 415 0.28 7.00 -18.10
N LEU A 416 0.28 5.67 -18.28
CA LEU A 416 -0.66 4.76 -17.60
C LEU A 416 -0.45 4.70 -16.08
N SER A 417 0.77 4.96 -15.62
CA SER A 417 1.12 5.01 -14.21
C SER A 417 2.11 6.14 -13.98
N ALA A 418 1.86 6.97 -12.98
CA ALA A 418 2.81 7.95 -12.49
C ALA A 418 3.80 7.30 -11.52
N GLU A 419 3.30 6.52 -10.55
CA GLU A 419 4.09 6.05 -9.41
C GLU A 419 3.80 4.63 -8.90
N HIS A 420 2.65 4.04 -9.25
CA HIS A 420 2.27 2.71 -8.78
C HIS A 420 2.97 1.58 -9.54
N GLY A 421 3.23 1.76 -10.84
CA GLY A 421 3.78 0.77 -11.76
C GLY A 421 2.74 0.13 -12.69
N ILE A 422 3.11 -0.95 -13.38
CA ILE A 422 2.25 -1.70 -14.31
C ILE A 422 1.67 -2.97 -13.65
N GLY A 423 2.52 -3.78 -13.03
CA GLY A 423 2.13 -4.99 -12.30
C GLY A 423 1.30 -5.96 -13.12
N VAL A 424 0.24 -6.48 -12.51
CA VAL A 424 -0.79 -7.29 -13.17
C VAL A 424 -1.89 -6.41 -13.73
N ALA A 425 -2.29 -5.36 -12.99
CA ALA A 425 -3.44 -4.52 -13.31
C ALA A 425 -3.37 -3.92 -14.72
N LYS A 426 -2.22 -3.39 -15.15
CA LYS A 426 -2.11 -2.60 -16.39
C LYS A 426 -1.55 -3.37 -17.58
N ILE A 427 -1.38 -4.71 -17.46
CA ILE A 427 -0.92 -5.57 -18.56
C ILE A 427 -1.70 -5.36 -19.87
N PRO A 428 -3.05 -5.28 -19.87
CA PRO A 428 -3.80 -5.13 -21.12
C PRO A 428 -3.50 -3.85 -21.90
N PHE A 429 -2.99 -2.81 -21.23
CA PHE A 429 -2.82 -1.47 -21.80
C PHE A 429 -1.35 -1.15 -22.12
N VAL A 430 -0.39 -1.86 -21.52
CA VAL A 430 1.04 -1.51 -21.60
C VAL A 430 1.55 -1.45 -23.04
N LYS A 431 1.14 -2.39 -23.90
CA LYS A 431 1.56 -2.44 -25.31
C LYS A 431 1.11 -1.20 -26.08
N GLN A 432 -0.10 -0.69 -25.82
CA GLN A 432 -0.60 0.52 -26.46
C GLN A 432 0.16 1.76 -25.96
N ALA A 433 0.54 1.79 -24.69
CA ALA A 433 1.21 2.93 -24.08
C ALA A 433 2.70 3.06 -24.46
N VAL A 434 3.46 1.95 -24.48
CA VAL A 434 4.91 1.99 -24.77
C VAL A 434 5.27 1.56 -26.20
N GLY A 435 4.33 1.01 -26.95
CA GLY A 435 4.53 0.57 -28.33
C GLY A 435 5.68 -0.43 -28.47
N LYS A 436 6.59 -0.17 -29.42
CA LYS A 436 7.79 -1.01 -29.66
C LYS A 436 8.74 -1.07 -28.46
N GLY A 437 8.63 -0.14 -27.50
CA GLY A 437 9.41 -0.17 -26.27
C GLY A 437 9.23 -1.46 -25.46
N LEU A 438 8.05 -2.10 -25.55
CA LEU A 438 7.79 -3.37 -24.87
C LEU A 438 8.74 -4.49 -25.34
N GLU A 439 9.11 -4.53 -26.62
CA GLU A 439 10.04 -5.54 -27.13
C GLU A 439 11.46 -5.34 -26.62
N VAL A 440 11.86 -4.08 -26.38
CA VAL A 440 13.14 -3.76 -25.73
C VAL A 440 13.11 -4.20 -24.27
N MET A 441 12.01 -3.92 -23.54
CA MET A 441 11.84 -4.40 -22.16
C MET A 441 11.90 -5.93 -22.09
N ARG A 442 11.23 -6.63 -23.02
CA ARG A 442 11.28 -8.09 -23.14
C ARG A 442 12.69 -8.60 -23.44
N ALA A 443 13.46 -7.90 -24.27
CA ALA A 443 14.85 -8.26 -24.56
C ALA A 443 15.74 -8.12 -23.32
N LEU A 444 15.60 -7.02 -22.57
CA LEU A 444 16.31 -6.81 -21.30
C LEU A 444 15.96 -7.88 -20.27
N LYS A 445 14.67 -8.20 -20.12
CA LYS A 445 14.19 -9.27 -19.26
C LYS A 445 14.84 -10.62 -19.60
N ARG A 446 14.85 -11.02 -20.87
CA ARG A 446 15.49 -12.27 -21.31
C ARG A 446 17.01 -12.29 -21.10
N ALA A 447 17.66 -11.14 -21.23
CA ALA A 447 19.11 -11.04 -21.05
C ALA A 447 19.51 -11.16 -19.57
N LEU A 448 18.75 -10.53 -18.66
CA LEU A 448 19.06 -10.52 -17.22
C LEU A 448 18.45 -11.70 -16.46
N ASP A 449 17.39 -12.31 -16.99
CA ASP A 449 16.69 -13.45 -16.40
C ASP A 449 16.25 -14.46 -17.48
N PRO A 450 17.19 -15.26 -18.03
CA PRO A 450 16.92 -16.19 -19.12
C PRO A 450 15.96 -17.33 -18.73
N ASN A 451 15.88 -17.69 -17.45
CA ASN A 451 14.97 -18.72 -16.94
C ASN A 451 13.60 -18.15 -16.51
N ASN A 452 13.40 -16.83 -16.61
CA ASN A 452 12.18 -16.13 -16.23
C ASN A 452 11.74 -16.43 -14.78
N ILE A 453 12.68 -16.50 -13.84
CA ILE A 453 12.39 -16.75 -12.42
C ILE A 453 12.02 -15.48 -11.66
N LEU A 454 12.51 -14.31 -12.06
CA LEU A 454 12.37 -13.05 -11.33
C LEU A 454 11.01 -12.40 -11.61
N ASN A 455 10.11 -12.51 -10.65
CA ASN A 455 8.77 -11.94 -10.65
C ASN A 455 7.98 -12.14 -11.97
N PRO A 456 7.80 -13.39 -12.46
CA PRO A 456 7.13 -13.65 -13.74
C PRO A 456 5.63 -13.37 -13.69
N GLY A 457 5.04 -13.05 -14.85
CA GLY A 457 3.62 -12.78 -15.03
C GLY A 457 3.21 -11.31 -14.86
N LYS A 458 4.15 -10.36 -14.99
CA LYS A 458 3.93 -8.92 -14.79
C LYS A 458 4.35 -8.09 -15.99
N MET A 459 3.86 -6.85 -16.04
CA MET A 459 4.27 -5.78 -16.96
C MET A 459 4.14 -6.10 -18.47
N GLY A 460 3.45 -7.18 -18.85
CA GLY A 460 3.36 -7.60 -20.25
C GLY A 460 4.61 -8.30 -20.80
N LEU A 461 5.56 -8.70 -19.94
CA LEU A 461 6.86 -9.22 -20.35
C LEU A 461 6.78 -10.67 -20.86
N ASP A 462 6.06 -11.52 -20.15
CA ASP A 462 5.90 -12.95 -20.42
C ASP A 462 4.43 -13.41 -20.54
N VAL A 463 3.50 -12.46 -20.42
CA VAL A 463 2.05 -12.66 -20.48
C VAL A 463 1.40 -11.46 -21.15
N GLU A 464 0.30 -11.66 -21.89
CA GLU A 464 -0.39 -10.57 -22.60
C GLU A 464 -1.74 -10.17 -21.97
N THR A 465 -2.23 -10.96 -21.01
CA THR A 465 -3.48 -10.67 -20.30
C THR A 465 -3.30 -10.73 -18.78
N ARG A 466 -4.17 -10.00 -18.08
CA ARG A 466 -4.38 -10.10 -16.64
C ARG A 466 -5.54 -11.00 -16.25
N ASP A 467 -6.33 -11.45 -17.22
CA ASP A 467 -7.59 -12.16 -16.97
C ASP A 467 -7.31 -13.50 -16.29
N ASP A 468 -7.86 -13.63 -15.09
CA ASP A 468 -7.67 -14.77 -14.21
C ASP A 468 -8.82 -14.82 -13.20
N PRO A 469 -10.04 -15.21 -13.63
CA PRO A 469 -11.25 -15.08 -12.82
C PRO A 469 -11.20 -15.88 -11.52
N ASP A 470 -10.42 -16.97 -11.49
CA ASP A 470 -10.22 -17.80 -10.30
C ASP A 470 -9.32 -17.13 -9.23
N ASN A 471 -8.56 -16.11 -9.65
CA ASN A 471 -7.60 -15.37 -8.82
C ASN A 471 -8.03 -13.91 -8.61
N ILE A 472 -9.33 -13.66 -8.53
CA ILE A 472 -9.90 -12.40 -8.04
C ILE A 472 -10.26 -12.55 -6.56
N PHE A 473 -9.70 -11.68 -5.71
CA PHE A 473 -9.88 -11.68 -4.26
C PHE A 473 -11.37 -11.72 -3.87
N TYR A 474 -12.20 -10.95 -4.58
CA TYR A 474 -13.62 -10.82 -4.30
C TYR A 474 -14.50 -11.92 -4.91
N ALA A 475 -13.97 -12.78 -5.79
CA ALA A 475 -14.76 -13.82 -6.46
C ALA A 475 -15.47 -14.76 -5.47
N TYR A 476 -14.90 -14.96 -4.29
CA TYR A 476 -15.48 -15.83 -3.26
C TYR A 476 -16.70 -15.22 -2.56
N ILE A 477 -16.94 -13.89 -2.65
CA ILE A 477 -18.15 -13.26 -2.09
C ILE A 477 -19.41 -13.84 -2.75
N SER A 478 -19.35 -14.09 -4.07
CA SER A 478 -20.47 -14.65 -4.82
C SER A 478 -20.93 -16.02 -4.31
N ARG A 479 -20.06 -16.75 -3.61
CA ARG A 479 -20.34 -18.07 -3.01
C ARG A 479 -21.14 -17.98 -1.70
N LEU A 480 -21.32 -16.77 -1.16
CA LEU A 480 -21.99 -16.51 0.13
C LEU A 480 -23.44 -16.04 -0.01
N LYS A 481 -24.01 -16.10 -1.22
CA LYS A 481 -25.40 -15.70 -1.49
C LYS A 481 -26.37 -16.58 -0.69
N GLY A 482 -27.05 -15.97 0.30
CA GLY A 482 -28.13 -16.61 1.08
C GLY A 482 -27.94 -16.55 2.61
N GLU A 483 -26.73 -16.27 3.11
CA GLU A 483 -26.45 -16.23 4.55
C GLU A 483 -26.28 -14.79 5.05
N PHE A 484 -27.40 -14.11 5.36
CA PHE A 484 -27.42 -12.66 5.66
C PHE A 484 -26.46 -12.23 6.80
N ALA A 485 -26.34 -13.05 7.86
CA ALA A 485 -25.43 -12.77 8.97
C ALA A 485 -23.95 -12.95 8.60
N ALA A 486 -23.61 -13.95 7.76
CA ALA A 486 -22.27 -14.13 7.23
C ALA A 486 -21.91 -13.00 6.26
N LEU A 487 -22.87 -12.57 5.44
CA LEU A 487 -22.69 -11.51 4.46
C LEU A 487 -22.34 -10.15 5.10
N LYS A 488 -23.02 -9.76 6.19
CA LYS A 488 -22.69 -8.52 6.93
C LYS A 488 -21.27 -8.56 7.51
N ARG A 489 -20.85 -9.70 8.04
CA ARG A 489 -19.48 -9.91 8.57
C ARG A 489 -18.43 -9.85 7.47
N VAL A 490 -18.74 -10.45 6.32
CA VAL A 490 -17.90 -10.40 5.13
C VAL A 490 -17.78 -8.98 4.61
N TYR A 491 -18.87 -8.21 4.59
CA TYR A 491 -18.82 -6.81 4.18
C TYR A 491 -17.92 -5.94 5.06
N GLU A 492 -17.91 -6.16 6.38
CA GLU A 492 -16.94 -5.48 7.26
C GLU A 492 -15.50 -5.93 6.98
N ALA A 493 -15.26 -7.22 6.73
CA ALA A 493 -13.92 -7.72 6.43
C ALA A 493 -13.38 -7.20 5.07
N ILE A 494 -14.22 -7.12 4.03
CA ILE A 494 -13.77 -6.68 2.69
C ILE A 494 -13.59 -5.17 2.58
N ARG A 495 -14.15 -4.37 3.51
CA ARG A 495 -13.79 -2.94 3.66
C ARG A 495 -12.32 -2.75 3.99
N CYS A 496 -11.65 -3.78 4.52
CA CYS A 496 -10.20 -3.75 4.68
C CYS A 496 -9.53 -3.64 3.32
N PHE A 497 -9.05 -2.44 2.99
CA PHE A 497 -8.30 -2.16 1.77
C PHE A 497 -6.89 -2.78 1.74
N ARG A 498 -6.49 -3.51 2.80
CA ARG A 498 -5.19 -4.20 2.92
C ARG A 498 -3.96 -3.27 2.86
N CYS A 499 -4.13 -1.97 3.15
CA CYS A 499 -3.07 -0.96 3.11
C CYS A 499 -1.89 -1.16 4.07
N GLY A 500 -2.07 -1.93 5.14
CA GLY A 500 -1.00 -2.26 6.08
C GLY A 500 -0.66 -1.17 7.10
N PHE A 501 -1.44 -0.08 7.21
CA PHE A 501 -1.21 0.98 8.23
C PHE A 501 -1.23 0.43 9.66
N CYS A 502 -2.03 -0.61 9.90
CA CYS A 502 -2.08 -1.30 11.19
C CYS A 502 -0.82 -2.10 11.53
N ARG A 503 0.10 -2.36 10.58
CA ARG A 503 1.31 -3.18 10.82
C ARG A 503 2.27 -2.48 11.76
N SER A 504 2.53 -1.19 11.53
CA SER A 504 3.52 -0.42 12.30
C SER A 504 3.17 -0.31 13.78
N VAL A 505 1.87 -0.37 14.13
CA VAL A 505 1.37 -0.31 15.52
C VAL A 505 1.01 -1.67 16.11
N CYS A 506 1.06 -2.76 15.34
CA CYS A 506 0.66 -4.09 15.82
C CYS A 506 1.86 -4.76 16.53
N PRO A 507 1.80 -4.97 17.86
CA PRO A 507 2.94 -5.49 18.61
C PRO A 507 3.32 -6.91 18.17
N THR A 508 2.33 -7.75 17.86
CA THR A 508 2.55 -9.13 17.41
C THR A 508 3.16 -9.17 16.02
N PHE A 509 2.76 -8.26 15.11
CA PHE A 509 3.42 -8.14 13.82
C PHE A 509 4.87 -7.66 13.99
N ASN A 510 5.12 -6.62 14.79
CA ASN A 510 6.47 -6.09 14.98
C ASN A 510 7.43 -7.07 15.69
N TYR A 511 6.92 -8.07 16.41
CA TYR A 511 7.73 -9.13 16.99
C TYR A 511 8.02 -10.26 15.99
N PHE A 512 6.99 -10.78 15.31
CA PHE A 512 7.14 -11.96 14.44
C PHE A 512 7.44 -11.64 12.98
N PHE A 513 7.10 -10.44 12.49
CA PHE A 513 7.16 -10.03 11.09
C PHE A 513 6.39 -10.92 10.10
N VAL A 514 5.49 -11.78 10.58
CA VAL A 514 4.64 -12.64 9.74
C VAL A 514 3.24 -12.04 9.64
N GLU A 515 2.69 -11.93 8.43
CA GLU A 515 1.37 -11.33 8.19
C GLU A 515 0.23 -11.99 8.98
N SER A 516 0.21 -13.32 9.11
CA SER A 516 -0.80 -14.06 9.90
C SER A 516 -0.78 -13.70 11.39
N ARG A 517 0.32 -13.12 11.86
CA ARG A 517 0.48 -12.60 13.22
C ARG A 517 0.21 -11.09 13.31
N GLY A 518 -0.22 -10.45 12.23
CA GLY A 518 -0.60 -9.04 12.18
C GLY A 518 -2.10 -8.82 12.06
N ALA A 519 -2.55 -7.59 12.31
CA ALA A 519 -3.95 -7.22 12.19
C ALA A 519 -4.47 -7.38 10.75
N ARG A 520 -3.72 -6.91 9.75
CA ARG A 520 -4.07 -7.05 8.32
C ARG A 520 -4.28 -8.51 7.92
N GLY A 521 -3.30 -9.38 8.17
CA GLY A 521 -3.39 -10.79 7.77
C GLY A 521 -4.54 -11.51 8.46
N ARG A 522 -4.83 -11.21 9.74
CA ARG A 522 -5.99 -11.80 10.44
C ARG A 522 -7.33 -11.39 9.81
N VAL A 523 -7.48 -10.14 9.37
CA VAL A 523 -8.71 -9.72 8.64
C VAL A 523 -8.83 -10.46 7.30
N VAL A 524 -7.72 -10.62 6.57
CA VAL A 524 -7.67 -11.42 5.33
C VAL A 524 -8.06 -12.88 5.59
N LEU A 525 -7.54 -13.48 6.66
CA LEU A 525 -7.89 -14.84 7.08
C LEU A 525 -9.36 -14.97 7.48
N SER A 526 -9.93 -13.94 8.13
CA SER A 526 -11.35 -13.94 8.50
C SER A 526 -12.21 -13.98 7.24
N TYR A 527 -11.86 -13.17 6.24
CA TYR A 527 -12.51 -13.22 4.93
C TYR A 527 -12.40 -14.60 4.29
N TYR A 528 -11.19 -15.18 4.20
CA TYR A 528 -11.02 -16.50 3.60
C TYR A 528 -11.72 -17.62 4.37
N PHE A 529 -11.81 -17.53 5.69
CA PHE A 529 -12.53 -18.50 6.50
C PHE A 529 -14.03 -18.42 6.24
N LEU A 530 -14.59 -17.21 6.29
CA LEU A 530 -16.00 -16.96 6.01
C LEU A 530 -16.37 -17.36 4.57
N ALA A 531 -15.47 -17.14 3.62
CA ALA A 531 -15.65 -17.50 2.22
C ALA A 531 -15.35 -18.97 1.88
N GLY A 532 -15.03 -19.81 2.88
CA GLY A 532 -14.76 -21.25 2.71
C GLY A 532 -13.43 -21.59 2.00
N LYS A 533 -12.50 -20.65 1.90
CA LYS A 533 -11.16 -20.86 1.28
C LYS A 533 -10.14 -21.44 2.28
N VAL A 534 -10.39 -21.31 3.58
CA VAL A 534 -9.58 -21.94 4.64
C VAL A 534 -10.50 -22.56 5.68
N GLU A 535 -10.21 -23.79 6.07
CA GLU A 535 -10.96 -24.51 7.09
C GLU A 535 -10.46 -24.16 8.49
N ALA A 536 -11.24 -24.54 9.51
CA ALA A 536 -10.78 -24.44 10.88
C ALA A 536 -9.60 -25.38 11.09
N SER A 537 -8.51 -24.87 11.65
CA SER A 537 -7.30 -25.63 11.95
C SER A 537 -6.62 -25.08 13.19
N GLU A 538 -5.65 -25.83 13.73
CA GLU A 538 -4.85 -25.42 14.87
C GLU A 538 -3.98 -24.19 14.53
N GLU A 539 -3.44 -24.13 13.31
CA GLU A 539 -2.68 -22.99 12.80
C GLU A 539 -3.55 -21.73 12.70
N LEU A 540 -4.79 -21.89 12.21
CA LEU A 540 -5.75 -20.79 12.13
C LEU A 540 -6.09 -20.28 13.54
N ARG A 541 -6.38 -21.19 14.49
CA ARG A 541 -6.59 -20.84 15.91
C ARG A 541 -5.42 -20.06 16.48
N GLN A 542 -4.20 -20.55 16.30
CA GLN A 542 -3.00 -19.87 16.78
C GLN A 542 -2.83 -18.47 16.19
N ALA A 543 -3.19 -18.25 14.91
CA ALA A 543 -3.13 -16.92 14.31
C ALA A 543 -3.99 -15.91 15.08
N TYR A 544 -5.20 -16.29 15.50
CA TYR A 544 -6.11 -15.43 16.26
C TYR A 544 -5.77 -15.33 17.75
N ASP A 545 -5.36 -16.42 18.40
CA ASP A 545 -5.05 -16.43 19.84
C ASP A 545 -3.83 -15.57 20.19
N MET A 546 -2.93 -15.38 19.25
CA MET A 546 -1.81 -14.45 19.39
C MET A 546 -2.22 -12.98 19.47
N CYS A 547 -3.43 -12.60 19.04
CA CYS A 547 -3.87 -11.22 19.10
C CYS A 547 -4.12 -10.76 20.56
N THR A 548 -3.51 -9.65 20.97
CA THR A 548 -3.69 -9.11 22.33
C THR A 548 -4.97 -8.29 22.52
N VAL A 549 -5.77 -8.10 21.46
CA VAL A 549 -6.99 -7.27 21.45
C VAL A 549 -6.81 -5.83 21.98
N CYS A 550 -5.59 -5.29 21.96
CA CYS A 550 -5.26 -3.95 22.47
C CYS A 550 -5.85 -2.77 21.68
N GLY A 551 -6.44 -3.01 20.50
CA GLY A 551 -7.16 -1.99 19.72
C GLY A 551 -6.33 -0.93 18.98
N HIS A 552 -5.00 -0.88 19.12
CA HIS A 552 -4.13 0.10 18.42
C HIS A 552 -4.32 0.12 16.90
N CYS A 553 -4.53 -1.06 16.30
CA CYS A 553 -4.79 -1.18 14.87
C CYS A 553 -6.06 -0.45 14.40
N MET A 554 -7.06 -0.28 15.26
CA MET A 554 -8.31 0.44 14.94
C MET A 554 -8.10 1.96 14.94
N GLN A 555 -7.17 2.47 15.77
CA GLN A 555 -6.87 3.91 15.86
C GLN A 555 -6.20 4.45 14.60
N VAL A 556 -5.46 3.59 13.89
CA VAL A 556 -4.74 3.96 12.66
C VAL A 556 -5.42 3.42 11.39
N CYS A 557 -6.60 2.80 11.51
CA CYS A 557 -7.28 2.19 10.38
C CYS A 557 -8.13 3.24 9.66
N PRO A 558 -7.77 3.67 8.42
CA PRO A 558 -8.56 4.69 7.72
C PRO A 558 -10.01 4.27 7.44
N PRO A 559 -10.31 3.03 7.01
CA PRO A 559 -11.69 2.59 6.88
C PRO A 559 -12.33 2.29 8.24
N GLY A 560 -11.66 2.45 9.39
CA GLY A 560 -12.24 2.25 10.71
C GLY A 560 -12.77 0.83 10.96
N ILE A 561 -12.07 -0.19 10.46
CA ILE A 561 -12.47 -1.59 10.61
C ILE A 561 -12.51 -1.97 12.09
N LYS A 562 -13.59 -2.63 12.51
CA LYS A 562 -13.73 -3.16 13.87
C LYS A 562 -12.94 -4.46 14.06
N ILE A 563 -11.61 -4.34 14.02
CA ILE A 563 -10.70 -5.49 14.02
C ILE A 563 -10.89 -6.34 15.28
N VAL A 564 -11.05 -5.74 16.46
CA VAL A 564 -11.24 -6.50 17.71
C VAL A 564 -12.49 -7.39 17.64
N ASP A 565 -13.61 -6.86 17.17
CA ASP A 565 -14.86 -7.63 17.00
C ASP A 565 -14.66 -8.82 16.06
N ILE A 566 -13.94 -8.62 14.95
CA ILE A 566 -13.59 -9.69 14.00
C ILE A 566 -12.75 -10.77 14.69
N ILE A 567 -11.73 -10.38 15.47
CA ILE A 567 -10.86 -11.34 16.18
C ILE A 567 -11.64 -12.16 17.20
N GLU A 568 -12.44 -11.50 18.05
CA GLU A 568 -13.23 -12.21 19.06
C GLU A 568 -14.26 -13.14 18.44
N GLN A 569 -14.90 -12.71 17.36
CA GLN A 569 -15.86 -13.57 16.65
C GLN A 569 -15.17 -14.78 16.05
N MET A 570 -14.01 -14.61 15.41
CA MET A 570 -13.23 -15.71 14.85
C MET A 570 -12.80 -16.72 15.93
N ARG A 571 -12.42 -16.26 17.13
CA ARG A 571 -12.14 -17.16 18.26
C ARG A 571 -13.38 -17.97 18.66
N ARG A 572 -14.56 -17.34 18.70
CA ARG A 572 -15.83 -18.04 18.99
C ARG A 572 -16.18 -19.06 17.91
N ASP A 573 -16.03 -18.70 16.63
CA ASP A 573 -16.33 -19.57 15.49
C ASP A 573 -15.39 -20.79 15.45
N LEU A 574 -14.11 -20.59 15.76
CA LEU A 574 -13.12 -21.68 15.88
C LEU A 574 -13.40 -22.58 17.09
N ALA A 575 -13.74 -21.99 18.24
CA ALA A 575 -14.12 -22.73 19.44
C ALA A 575 -15.35 -23.61 19.20
N ALA A 576 -16.37 -23.09 18.50
CA ALA A 576 -17.57 -23.85 18.13
C ALA A 576 -17.27 -25.06 17.21
N LYS A 577 -16.16 -24.99 16.45
CA LYS A 577 -15.64 -26.10 15.62
C LYS A 577 -14.64 -27.00 16.37
N GLY A 578 -14.51 -26.87 17.69
CA GLY A 578 -13.63 -27.69 18.52
C GLY A 578 -12.19 -27.20 18.63
N TYR A 579 -11.83 -26.09 18.00
CA TYR A 579 -10.49 -25.49 18.05
C TYR A 579 -10.41 -24.48 19.19
N VAL A 580 -10.29 -24.99 20.41
CA VAL A 580 -10.18 -24.22 21.65
C VAL A 580 -8.74 -24.30 22.17
N HIS A 581 -8.19 -23.19 22.65
CA HIS A 581 -6.88 -23.20 23.31
C HIS A 581 -6.85 -24.24 24.45
N PRO A 582 -5.82 -25.09 24.57
CA PRO A 582 -5.78 -26.14 25.60
C PRO A 582 -6.05 -25.64 27.03
N VAL A 583 -5.50 -24.48 27.39
CA VAL A 583 -5.77 -23.80 28.67
C VAL A 583 -7.25 -23.44 28.84
N HIS A 584 -7.92 -22.89 27.82
CA HIS A 584 -9.34 -22.56 27.89
C HIS A 584 -10.22 -23.81 27.93
N LYS A 585 -9.83 -24.86 27.19
CA LYS A 585 -10.51 -26.16 27.23
C LYS A 585 -10.42 -26.78 28.63
N ALA A 586 -9.23 -26.84 29.21
CA ALA A 586 -9.00 -27.35 30.56
C ALA A 586 -9.74 -26.51 31.61
N LEU A 587 -9.76 -25.18 31.46
CA LEU A 587 -10.54 -24.30 32.33
C LEU A 587 -12.05 -24.58 32.23
N GLY A 588 -12.58 -24.70 31.00
CA GLY A 588 -13.99 -25.02 30.78
C GLY A 588 -14.38 -26.38 31.34
N GLU A 589 -13.56 -27.41 31.12
CA GLU A 589 -13.75 -28.75 31.69
C GLU A 589 -13.70 -28.72 33.22
N ASN A 590 -12.77 -27.96 33.82
CA ASN A 590 -12.72 -27.77 35.28
C ASN A 590 -13.96 -27.04 35.81
N ILE A 591 -14.45 -26.01 35.12
CA ILE A 591 -15.68 -25.29 35.51
C ILE A 591 -16.89 -26.23 35.44
N LEU A 592 -16.99 -27.06 34.40
CA LEU A 592 -18.08 -28.04 34.27
C LEU A 592 -17.99 -29.15 35.33
N LYS A 593 -16.77 -29.58 35.67
CA LYS A 593 -16.54 -30.69 36.61
C LYS A 593 -16.67 -30.28 38.08
N TYR A 594 -16.18 -29.10 38.44
CA TYR A 594 -16.05 -28.65 39.83
C TYR A 594 -16.88 -27.41 40.16
N GLY A 595 -17.63 -26.87 39.19
CA GLY A 595 -18.22 -25.54 39.29
C GLY A 595 -17.19 -24.44 39.01
N ASN A 596 -17.67 -23.22 38.77
CA ASN A 596 -16.78 -22.07 38.64
C ASN A 596 -16.17 -21.74 40.02
N ILE A 597 -14.99 -22.27 40.32
CA ILE A 597 -14.26 -22.00 41.57
C ILE A 597 -13.89 -20.52 41.75
N TYR A 598 -13.86 -19.73 40.66
CA TYR A 598 -13.68 -18.27 40.69
C TYR A 598 -15.00 -17.50 40.71
N GLY A 599 -16.12 -18.18 40.49
CA GLY A 599 -17.48 -17.65 40.50
C GLY A 599 -18.36 -18.37 41.51
N GLN A 600 -17.79 -18.76 42.67
CA GLN A 600 -18.63 -19.06 43.83
C GLN A 600 -19.51 -17.83 44.11
N ASP A 601 -20.75 -18.10 44.50
CA ASP A 601 -21.73 -17.08 44.86
C ASP A 601 -21.09 -16.08 45.83
N ASN A 602 -20.82 -14.85 45.35
CA ASN A 602 -20.21 -13.78 46.14
C ASN A 602 -21.20 -13.17 47.13
N THR A 603 -22.42 -13.72 47.25
CA THR A 603 -23.44 -13.28 48.23
C THR A 603 -22.87 -13.14 49.65
N PRO A 604 -22.07 -14.08 50.20
CA PRO A 604 -21.47 -13.92 51.53
C PRO A 604 -20.48 -12.75 51.63
N ARG A 605 -19.72 -12.44 50.55
CA ARG A 605 -18.83 -11.26 50.52
C ARG A 605 -19.59 -9.96 50.30
N ALA A 606 -20.68 -9.97 49.53
CA ALA A 606 -21.56 -8.83 49.32
C ALA A 606 -22.46 -8.54 50.54
N GLU A 607 -22.76 -9.56 51.34
CA GLU A 607 -23.40 -9.45 52.66
C GLU A 607 -22.37 -8.97 53.69
N LEU A 608 -21.16 -9.53 53.71
CA LEU A 608 -20.07 -9.04 54.57
C LEU A 608 -19.69 -7.58 54.26
N ALA A 609 -19.68 -7.15 53.00
CA ALA A 609 -19.47 -5.75 52.61
C ALA A 609 -20.63 -4.83 53.02
N ARG A 610 -21.86 -5.36 53.14
CA ARG A 610 -23.02 -4.65 53.69
C ARG A 610 -23.02 -4.60 55.22
N GLU A 611 -22.53 -5.66 55.88
CA GLU A 611 -22.40 -5.75 57.34
C GLU A 611 -21.22 -4.94 57.87
N LEU A 612 -20.12 -4.85 57.11
CA LEU A 612 -18.95 -4.02 57.43
C LEU A 612 -19.13 -2.55 57.01
N GLY A 613 -20.38 -2.12 56.78
CA GLY A 613 -20.74 -0.92 56.05
C GLY A 613 -20.18 0.41 56.55
N GLY A 614 -20.19 1.38 55.63
CA GLY A 614 -20.05 2.80 55.92
C GLY A 614 -20.51 3.66 54.73
N GLY A 615 -21.83 3.81 54.55
CA GLY A 615 -22.46 4.86 53.74
C GLY A 615 -22.83 4.47 52.31
#